data_AF-A0A7V7GVY0-F1
#
_entry.id   AF-A0A7V7GVY0-F1
#
_cell.length_a   1.000
_cell.length_b   1.000
_cell.length_c   1.000
_cell.angle_alpha   90.00
_cell.angle_beta   90.00
_cell.angle_gamma   90.00
#
_symmetry.space_group_name_H-M   'P 1'
#
loop_
_entity.id
_entity.type
_entity.pdbx_description
1 polymer ?
#
loop_
_entity_poly.entity_id
_entity_poly.type
_entity_poly.pdbx_seq_one_letter_code
_entity_poly.pdbx_strand_id
1 'polypeptide(L)'
;MHIVADDNIPLLNAFFSGHGRLSVFPGRQLKAVDLMDADVLLVRSVTWVDEALLSGTPVRFVGTCTIGTDHLDLAWLASAGIQVASAPGCNARGVVEYVLSCLLTLAERTGQRWQERVVGIVGVGQVGSRLAATLAALGVSTLLCDPLRAEAGEPGFVGLEELLARADVVSCHVPLSASGAHATRHLFGEQRLQSLRQGAWLINSSRGPVIDAGALEHVLSQRNDLQVALDVWEEEPLVSSSLAARCALATPHVAGYSLDGKLRGTEQIYQAFCDYLGEPFQHQLANLAPLTGQARLELAASPPADWALQKALRCVYDVRDDDARMRQMLQQAQTAPDSAAACRTGFDRLRKNYPLRREAPLLSIGLSSAASADLKTWLQAAGFSLD
;
A
#
# COMPACT_ATOMS: atom_id res chain seq x y z
N MET A 1 17.62 -18.11 21.79
CA MET A 1 16.40 -17.29 21.65
C MET A 1 15.32 -18.11 20.95
N HIS A 2 14.06 -17.90 21.29
CA HIS A 2 12.90 -18.41 20.56
C HIS A 2 12.19 -17.26 19.85
N ILE A 3 12.10 -17.37 18.53
CA ILE A 3 11.46 -16.41 17.64
C ILE A 3 10.15 -17.03 17.15
N VAL A 4 9.04 -16.37 17.40
CA VAL A 4 7.73 -16.73 16.86
C VAL A 4 7.36 -15.75 15.75
N ALA A 5 6.90 -16.26 14.61
CA ALA A 5 6.64 -15.44 13.44
C ALA A 5 5.33 -15.83 12.70
N ASP A 6 4.74 -14.84 12.01
CA ASP A 6 3.66 -15.05 11.02
C ASP A 6 4.19 -15.84 9.80
N ASP A 7 3.50 -16.91 9.41
CA ASP A 7 3.86 -17.81 8.31
C ASP A 7 3.94 -17.13 6.92
N ASN A 8 3.36 -15.95 6.76
CA ASN A 8 3.37 -15.18 5.52
C ASN A 8 4.51 -14.15 5.44
N ILE A 9 5.45 -14.12 6.40
CA ILE A 9 6.66 -13.32 6.29
C ILE A 9 7.66 -14.05 5.39
N PRO A 10 8.05 -13.50 4.23
CA PRO A 10 8.98 -14.17 3.32
C PRO A 10 10.40 -14.15 3.90
N LEU A 11 11.21 -15.14 3.52
CA LEU A 11 12.62 -15.26 3.91
C LEU A 11 12.91 -15.36 5.43
N LEU A 12 11.91 -15.72 6.26
CA LEU A 12 12.11 -15.89 7.71
C LEU A 12 13.31 -16.79 8.04
N ASN A 13 13.38 -17.99 7.45
CA ASN A 13 14.49 -18.91 7.70
C ASN A 13 15.84 -18.31 7.31
N ALA A 14 15.91 -17.60 6.17
CA ALA A 14 17.17 -17.04 5.69
C ALA A 14 17.69 -15.92 6.61
N PHE A 15 16.81 -15.11 7.21
CA PHE A 15 17.21 -14.00 8.07
C PHE A 15 17.35 -14.41 9.55
N PHE A 16 16.45 -15.24 10.08
CA PHE A 16 16.29 -15.41 11.53
C PHE A 16 16.74 -16.79 12.07
N SER A 17 16.93 -17.81 11.23
CA SER A 17 17.28 -19.16 11.73
C SER A 17 18.65 -19.25 12.42
N GLY A 18 19.57 -18.34 12.10
CA GLY A 18 20.88 -18.22 12.76
C GLY A 18 20.82 -17.70 14.21
N HIS A 19 19.66 -17.19 14.65
CA HIS A 19 19.47 -16.50 15.92
C HIS A 19 18.77 -17.35 16.99
N GLY A 20 18.42 -18.59 16.67
CA GLY A 20 17.82 -19.54 17.62
C GLY A 20 16.70 -20.36 16.99
N ARG A 21 15.76 -20.79 17.84
CA ARG A 21 14.60 -21.58 17.38
C ARG A 21 13.59 -20.64 16.73
N LEU A 22 13.16 -20.96 15.51
CA LEU A 22 12.10 -20.26 14.80
C LEU A 22 10.84 -21.14 14.72
N SER A 23 9.72 -20.62 15.22
CA SER A 23 8.38 -21.23 15.11
C SER A 23 7.46 -20.33 14.29
N VAL A 24 6.69 -20.91 13.38
CA VAL A 24 5.78 -20.16 12.49
C VAL A 24 4.34 -20.54 12.71
N PHE A 25 3.45 -19.54 12.74
CA PHE A 25 2.01 -19.71 12.93
C PHE A 25 1.23 -18.85 11.95
N PRO A 26 0.02 -19.24 11.56
CA PRO A 26 -0.88 -18.35 10.83
C PRO A 26 -1.19 -17.11 11.68
N GLY A 27 -0.90 -15.91 11.20
CA GLY A 27 -0.95 -14.68 12.01
C GLY A 27 -2.28 -14.41 12.74
N ARG A 28 -3.43 -14.75 12.13
CA ARG A 28 -4.77 -14.61 12.76
C ARG A 28 -5.06 -15.66 13.84
N GLN A 29 -4.31 -16.75 13.88
CA GLN A 29 -4.52 -17.89 14.80
C GLN A 29 -3.56 -17.87 15.98
N LEU A 30 -2.61 -16.94 16.00
CA LEU A 30 -1.60 -16.78 17.01
C LEU A 30 -2.24 -16.34 18.33
N LYS A 31 -1.96 -17.07 19.42
CA LYS A 31 -2.53 -16.85 20.76
C LYS A 31 -1.42 -16.70 21.79
N ALA A 32 -1.75 -16.15 22.96
CA ALA A 32 -0.80 -16.00 24.05
C ALA A 32 -0.10 -17.32 24.44
N VAL A 33 -0.81 -18.45 24.40
CA VAL A 33 -0.24 -19.77 24.72
C VAL A 33 0.92 -20.17 23.80
N ASP A 34 0.89 -19.71 22.54
CA ASP A 34 1.94 -19.98 21.55
C ASP A 34 3.21 -19.15 21.82
N LEU A 35 3.13 -18.18 22.74
CA LEU A 35 4.16 -17.20 23.07
C LEU A 35 4.76 -17.40 24.48
N MET A 36 4.36 -18.42 25.21
CA MET A 36 4.78 -18.63 26.62
C MET A 36 6.29 -18.85 26.79
N ASP A 37 6.98 -19.27 25.75
CA ASP A 37 8.42 -19.45 25.72
C ASP A 37 9.09 -18.65 24.59
N ALA A 38 8.43 -17.62 24.06
CA ALA A 38 8.92 -16.77 22.98
C ALA A 38 9.62 -15.51 23.51
N ASP A 39 10.80 -15.21 22.99
CA ASP A 39 11.55 -13.98 23.30
C ASP A 39 11.21 -12.85 22.31
N VAL A 40 10.87 -13.23 21.08
CA VAL A 40 10.68 -12.34 19.92
C VAL A 40 9.40 -12.72 19.19
N LEU A 41 8.61 -11.71 18.82
CA LEU A 41 7.42 -11.87 18.00
C LEU A 41 7.56 -11.07 16.69
N LEU A 42 7.44 -11.75 15.54
CA LEU A 42 7.47 -11.14 14.21
C LEU A 42 6.10 -11.26 13.53
N VAL A 43 5.44 -10.14 13.25
CA VAL A 43 4.06 -10.14 12.75
C VAL A 43 3.86 -9.35 11.47
N ARG A 44 2.71 -9.56 10.84
CA ARG A 44 2.14 -8.68 9.81
C ARG A 44 0.86 -8.02 10.33
N SER A 45 0.19 -7.25 9.49
CA SER A 45 -0.98 -6.43 9.86
C SER A 45 -2.24 -7.23 10.27
N VAL A 46 -2.24 -8.56 10.18
CA VAL A 46 -3.41 -9.39 10.51
C VAL A 46 -3.43 -9.85 11.97
N THR A 47 -2.30 -9.74 12.67
CA THR A 47 -2.16 -10.07 14.09
C THR A 47 -2.34 -8.80 14.90
N TRP A 48 -3.34 -8.78 15.77
CA TRP A 48 -3.51 -7.71 16.74
C TRP A 48 -2.57 -7.95 17.92
N VAL A 49 -1.67 -7.02 18.22
CA VAL A 49 -0.66 -7.15 19.27
C VAL A 49 -0.94 -6.13 20.37
N ASP A 50 -1.50 -6.64 21.46
CA ASP A 50 -1.94 -5.87 22.62
C ASP A 50 -1.60 -6.60 23.93
N GLU A 51 -2.13 -6.07 25.03
CA GLU A 51 -2.01 -6.68 26.35
C GLU A 51 -2.50 -8.11 26.41
N ALA A 52 -3.64 -8.41 25.78
CA ALA A 52 -4.25 -9.72 25.83
C ALA A 52 -3.38 -10.78 25.15
N LEU A 53 -2.62 -10.40 24.12
CA LEU A 53 -1.70 -11.31 23.44
C LEU A 53 -0.39 -11.54 24.22
N LEU A 54 0.17 -10.49 24.83
CA LEU A 54 1.56 -10.51 25.31
C LEU A 54 1.73 -10.51 26.84
N SER A 55 0.69 -10.17 27.60
CA SER A 55 0.79 -10.17 29.07
C SER A 55 1.14 -11.57 29.60
N GLY A 56 2.16 -11.65 30.46
CA GLY A 56 2.68 -12.91 31.00
C GLY A 56 3.63 -13.68 30.07
N THR A 57 3.91 -13.18 28.85
CA THR A 57 4.90 -13.78 27.94
C THR A 57 6.32 -13.25 28.20
N PRO A 58 7.38 -14.00 27.83
CA PRO A 58 8.75 -13.50 27.86
C PRO A 58 9.12 -12.59 26.68
N VAL A 59 8.18 -12.26 25.78
CA VAL A 59 8.45 -11.44 24.60
C VAL A 59 9.00 -10.08 25.01
N ARG A 60 10.13 -9.68 24.42
CA ARG A 60 10.78 -8.36 24.63
C ARG A 60 11.02 -7.57 23.36
N PHE A 61 10.85 -8.19 22.20
CA PHE A 61 10.90 -7.52 20.90
C PHE A 61 9.71 -7.90 20.03
N VAL A 62 9.05 -6.90 19.47
CA VAL A 62 7.98 -7.06 18.48
C VAL A 62 8.41 -6.37 17.19
N GLY A 63 8.61 -7.16 16.13
CA GLY A 63 8.90 -6.67 14.79
C GLY A 63 7.68 -6.80 13.89
N THR A 64 7.19 -5.71 13.30
CA THR A 64 6.15 -5.79 12.27
C THR A 64 6.72 -5.53 10.87
N CYS A 65 6.58 -6.51 9.97
CA CYS A 65 7.03 -6.40 8.58
C CYS A 65 6.10 -5.53 7.72
N THR A 66 5.58 -4.44 8.28
CA THR A 66 4.61 -3.53 7.67
C THR A 66 4.94 -2.07 7.98
N ILE A 67 4.45 -1.15 7.13
CA ILE A 67 4.61 0.30 7.37
C ILE A 67 3.71 0.77 8.52
N GLY A 68 2.44 0.35 8.49
CA GLY A 68 1.46 0.77 9.49
C GLY A 68 1.63 0.04 10.80
N THR A 69 1.25 0.69 11.89
CA THR A 69 1.30 0.13 13.25
C THR A 69 -0.07 0.08 13.90
N ASP A 70 -1.15 0.21 13.12
CA ASP A 70 -2.53 0.30 13.64
C ASP A 70 -2.96 -0.97 14.39
N HIS A 71 -2.32 -2.11 14.09
CA HIS A 71 -2.52 -3.41 14.74
C HIS A 71 -1.65 -3.62 15.99
N LEU A 72 -0.89 -2.60 16.41
CA LEU A 72 -0.03 -2.64 17.59
C LEU A 72 -0.53 -1.63 18.62
N ASP A 73 -0.78 -2.06 19.85
CA ASP A 73 -0.99 -1.15 20.97
C ASP A 73 0.36 -0.57 21.43
N LEU A 74 0.86 0.43 20.70
CA LEU A 74 2.17 1.02 20.95
C LEU A 74 2.29 1.62 22.35
N ALA A 75 1.21 2.17 22.90
CA ALA A 75 1.20 2.76 24.22
C ALA A 75 1.39 1.68 25.29
N TRP A 76 0.63 0.58 25.20
CA TRP A 76 0.79 -0.54 26.11
C TRP A 76 2.15 -1.23 25.96
N LEU A 77 2.58 -1.50 24.72
CA LEU A 77 3.88 -2.14 24.44
C LEU A 77 5.04 -1.36 25.05
N ALA A 78 5.03 -0.02 24.92
CA ALA A 78 6.02 0.85 25.57
C ALA A 78 5.96 0.76 27.09
N SER A 79 4.75 0.78 27.68
CA SER A 79 4.57 0.66 29.14
C SER A 79 5.04 -0.69 29.71
N ALA A 80 4.95 -1.76 28.90
CA ALA A 80 5.43 -3.09 29.24
C ALA A 80 6.95 -3.29 29.02
N GLY A 81 7.65 -2.26 28.53
CA GLY A 81 9.08 -2.33 28.23
C GLY A 81 9.42 -3.24 27.03
N ILE A 82 8.47 -3.41 26.11
CA ILE A 82 8.65 -4.21 24.89
C ILE A 82 9.15 -3.30 23.78
N GLN A 83 10.30 -3.63 23.19
CA GLN A 83 10.84 -2.88 22.07
C GLN A 83 10.04 -3.21 20.79
N VAL A 84 9.62 -2.17 20.08
CA VAL A 84 8.84 -2.31 18.84
C VAL A 84 9.63 -1.77 17.65
N ALA A 85 9.64 -2.53 16.56
CA ALA A 85 10.16 -2.10 15.28
C ALA A 85 9.09 -2.27 14.19
N SER A 86 8.99 -1.29 13.28
CA SER A 86 8.20 -1.38 12.06
C SER A 86 9.10 -1.22 10.83
N ALA A 87 8.55 -1.46 9.64
CA ALA A 87 9.29 -1.40 8.37
C ALA A 87 8.83 -0.20 7.51
N PRO A 88 9.16 1.05 7.87
CA PRO A 88 8.69 2.22 7.17
C PRO A 88 9.17 2.25 5.71
N GLY A 89 8.24 2.53 4.80
CA GLY A 89 8.53 2.65 3.36
C GLY A 89 8.75 1.34 2.61
N CYS A 90 8.73 0.17 3.28
CA CYS A 90 9.05 -1.11 2.66
C CYS A 90 8.20 -1.43 1.41
N ASN A 91 6.90 -1.09 1.43
CA ASN A 91 5.98 -1.33 0.33
C ASN A 91 5.57 -0.06 -0.45
N ALA A 92 6.25 1.08 -0.22
CA ALA A 92 5.84 2.36 -0.80
C ALA A 92 5.84 2.37 -2.33
N ARG A 93 6.82 1.68 -2.95
CA ARG A 93 6.89 1.57 -4.42
C ARG A 93 5.68 0.83 -5.01
N GLY A 94 5.30 -0.31 -4.43
CA GLY A 94 4.09 -1.03 -4.84
C GLY A 94 2.84 -0.13 -4.81
N VAL A 95 2.68 0.70 -3.79
CA VAL A 95 1.54 1.64 -3.72
C VAL A 95 1.62 2.73 -4.79
N VAL A 96 2.82 3.28 -5.07
CA VAL A 96 3.01 4.25 -6.16
C VAL A 96 2.65 3.65 -7.51
N GLU A 97 3.13 2.44 -7.80
CA GLU A 97 2.80 1.74 -9.05
C GLU A 97 1.30 1.40 -9.14
N TYR A 98 0.65 1.11 -8.01
CA TYR A 98 -0.80 0.95 -7.95
C TYR A 98 -1.52 2.25 -8.35
N VAL A 99 -1.11 3.39 -7.79
CA VAL A 99 -1.69 4.71 -8.12
C VAL A 99 -1.48 5.03 -9.60
N LEU A 100 -0.27 4.81 -10.14
CA LEU A 100 -0.01 4.99 -11.57
C LEU A 100 -0.91 4.10 -12.44
N SER A 101 -1.11 2.84 -12.05
CA SER A 101 -2.03 1.91 -12.74
C SER A 101 -3.49 2.37 -12.69
N CYS A 102 -3.92 2.95 -11.55
CA CYS A 102 -5.22 3.60 -11.43
C CYS A 102 -5.34 4.80 -12.38
N LEU A 103 -4.36 5.71 -12.38
CA LEU A 103 -4.36 6.89 -13.27
C LEU A 103 -4.47 6.48 -14.74
N LEU A 104 -3.71 5.48 -15.18
CA LEU A 104 -3.78 4.95 -16.54
C LEU A 104 -5.16 4.40 -16.88
N THR A 105 -5.76 3.66 -15.95
CA THR A 105 -7.07 3.03 -16.17
C THR A 105 -8.20 4.05 -16.16
N LEU A 106 -8.17 5.03 -15.26
CA LEU A 106 -9.15 6.11 -15.20
C LEU A 106 -9.03 7.04 -16.41
N ALA A 107 -7.81 7.32 -16.88
CA ALA A 107 -7.56 8.03 -18.13
C ALA A 107 -8.23 7.32 -19.33
N GLU A 108 -8.04 6.01 -19.46
CA GLU A 108 -8.66 5.21 -20.53
C GLU A 108 -10.19 5.24 -20.45
N ARG A 109 -10.76 5.11 -19.25
CA ARG A 109 -12.22 5.12 -19.03
C ARG A 109 -12.88 6.45 -19.35
N THR A 110 -12.16 7.56 -19.11
CA THR A 110 -12.70 8.92 -19.26
C THR A 110 -12.30 9.59 -20.57
N GLY A 111 -11.36 9.01 -21.32
CA GLY A 111 -10.80 9.62 -22.52
C GLY A 111 -9.94 10.86 -22.24
N GLN A 112 -9.42 10.99 -21.02
CA GLN A 112 -8.63 12.14 -20.56
C GLN A 112 -7.17 11.75 -20.32
N ARG A 113 -6.23 12.69 -20.51
CA ARG A 113 -4.81 12.44 -20.23
C ARG A 113 -4.50 12.72 -18.77
N TRP A 114 -4.01 11.71 -18.05
CA TRP A 114 -3.68 11.85 -16.62
C TRP A 114 -2.49 12.78 -16.38
N GLN A 115 -1.57 12.93 -17.35
CA GLN A 115 -0.43 13.85 -17.25
C GLN A 115 -0.83 15.32 -17.29
N GLU A 116 -2.01 15.65 -17.83
CA GLU A 116 -2.55 17.01 -17.91
C GLU A 116 -3.38 17.38 -16.66
N ARG A 117 -3.52 16.45 -15.70
CA ARG A 117 -4.29 16.65 -14.46
C ARG A 117 -3.42 17.21 -13.36
N VAL A 118 -4.04 17.95 -12.44
CA VAL A 118 -3.42 18.32 -11.15
C VAL A 118 -3.70 17.24 -10.11
N VAL A 119 -2.65 16.60 -9.59
CA VAL A 119 -2.75 15.53 -8.58
C VAL A 119 -2.51 16.10 -7.17
N GLY A 120 -3.56 16.16 -6.37
CA GLY A 120 -3.50 16.44 -4.95
C GLY A 120 -3.14 15.19 -4.14
N ILE A 121 -2.06 15.27 -3.36
CA ILE A 121 -1.55 14.20 -2.51
C ILE A 121 -1.83 14.59 -1.05
N VAL A 122 -2.70 13.82 -0.38
CA VAL A 122 -3.08 14.03 1.01
C VAL A 122 -2.28 13.05 1.88
N GLY A 123 -1.35 13.59 2.68
CA GLY A 123 -0.34 12.83 3.43
C GLY A 123 0.92 12.61 2.60
N VAL A 124 2.04 13.22 3.02
CA VAL A 124 3.31 13.21 2.26
C VAL A 124 4.40 12.51 3.07
N GLY A 125 4.06 11.35 3.64
CA GLY A 125 5.00 10.44 4.28
C GLY A 125 5.77 9.57 3.28
N GLN A 126 6.04 8.31 3.65
CA GLN A 126 6.82 7.37 2.83
C GLN A 126 6.24 7.12 1.42
N VAL A 127 4.92 6.98 1.32
CA VAL A 127 4.23 6.77 0.03
C VAL A 127 4.05 8.10 -0.71
N GLY A 128 3.44 9.10 -0.05
CA GLY A 128 3.09 10.36 -0.69
C GLY A 128 4.29 11.14 -1.22
N SER A 129 5.42 11.15 -0.51
CA SER A 129 6.66 11.79 -1.00
C SER A 129 7.23 11.08 -2.24
N ARG A 130 7.20 9.74 -2.27
CA ARG A 130 7.63 8.96 -3.43
C ARG A 130 6.70 9.17 -4.62
N LEU A 131 5.39 9.20 -4.39
CA LEU A 131 4.40 9.51 -5.43
C LEU A 131 4.63 10.92 -5.99
N ALA A 132 4.80 11.93 -5.12
CA ALA A 132 5.07 13.30 -5.53
C ALA A 132 6.33 13.40 -6.40
N ALA A 133 7.43 12.76 -5.97
CA ALA A 133 8.69 12.75 -6.72
C ALA A 133 8.53 12.05 -8.09
N THR A 134 7.85 10.91 -8.14
CA THR A 134 7.58 10.19 -9.38
C THR A 134 6.71 11.01 -10.34
N LEU A 135 5.63 11.61 -9.86
CA LEU A 135 4.73 12.43 -10.68
C LEU A 135 5.43 13.69 -11.20
N ALA A 136 6.22 14.37 -10.35
CA ALA A 136 7.00 15.54 -10.77
C ALA A 136 8.02 15.18 -11.87
N ALA A 137 8.71 14.05 -11.74
CA ALA A 137 9.65 13.57 -12.75
C ALA A 137 8.97 13.11 -14.05
N LEU A 138 7.68 12.78 -13.99
CA LEU A 138 6.81 12.52 -15.15
C LEU A 138 6.17 13.80 -15.74
N GLY A 139 6.48 14.97 -15.20
CA GLY A 139 5.95 16.26 -15.65
C GLY A 139 4.51 16.53 -15.20
N VAL A 140 3.98 15.79 -14.22
CA VAL A 140 2.61 15.94 -13.72
C VAL A 140 2.57 16.95 -12.58
N SER A 141 1.63 17.89 -12.66
CA SER A 141 1.44 18.92 -11.62
C SER A 141 0.91 18.30 -10.33
N THR A 142 1.51 18.65 -9.20
CA THR A 142 1.11 18.12 -7.88
C THR A 142 0.78 19.23 -6.88
N LEU A 143 -0.14 18.94 -5.97
CA LEU A 143 -0.42 19.72 -4.76
C LEU A 143 -0.20 18.83 -3.55
N LEU A 144 0.53 19.33 -2.56
CA LEU A 144 0.94 18.54 -1.40
C LEU A 144 0.18 19.04 -0.17
N CYS A 145 -0.54 18.16 0.52
CA CYS A 145 -1.22 18.49 1.77
C CYS A 145 -0.70 17.58 2.88
N ASP A 146 0.09 18.17 3.79
CA ASP A 146 0.56 17.51 5.01
C ASP A 146 0.68 18.56 6.12
N PRO A 147 -0.36 18.73 6.96
CA PRO A 147 -0.37 19.81 7.94
C PRO A 147 0.70 19.61 9.02
N LEU A 148 1.04 18.37 9.37
CA LEU A 148 2.08 18.07 10.37
C LEU A 148 3.46 18.52 9.87
N ARG A 149 3.79 18.25 8.60
CA ARG A 149 5.06 18.70 7.99
C ARG A 149 5.08 20.22 7.74
N ALA A 150 3.94 20.80 7.35
CA ALA A 150 3.81 22.25 7.20
C ALA A 150 4.02 22.98 8.54
N GLU A 151 3.44 22.49 9.63
CA GLU A 151 3.63 23.02 10.98
C GLU A 151 5.08 22.85 11.49
N ALA A 152 5.78 21.82 11.02
CA ALA A 152 7.22 21.65 11.25
C ALA A 152 8.10 22.63 10.44
N GLY A 153 7.51 23.52 9.64
CA GLY A 153 8.20 24.54 8.87
C GLY A 153 8.71 24.09 7.50
N GLU A 154 8.30 22.90 7.04
CA GLU A 154 8.66 22.45 5.69
C GLU A 154 7.84 23.19 4.62
N PRO A 155 8.46 23.66 3.51
CA PRO A 155 7.77 24.42 2.48
C PRO A 155 7.03 23.52 1.47
N GLY A 156 6.16 24.12 0.66
CA GLY A 156 5.53 23.45 -0.49
C GLY A 156 4.20 22.74 -0.21
N PHE A 157 3.67 22.89 1.00
CA PHE A 157 2.36 22.35 1.37
C PHE A 157 1.24 23.39 1.23
N VAL A 158 0.07 22.94 0.82
CA VAL A 158 -1.19 23.69 0.79
C VAL A 158 -2.19 23.10 1.77
N GLY A 159 -3.19 23.89 2.18
CA GLY A 159 -4.29 23.38 3.01
C GLY A 159 -5.19 22.41 2.24
N LEU A 160 -5.89 21.53 2.96
CA LEU A 160 -6.78 20.54 2.34
C LEU A 160 -7.86 21.19 1.48
N GLU A 161 -8.51 22.26 1.95
CA GLU A 161 -9.57 22.93 1.19
C GLU A 161 -9.03 23.59 -0.10
N GLU A 162 -7.81 24.11 -0.07
CA GLU A 162 -7.14 24.63 -1.27
C GLU A 162 -6.81 23.50 -2.27
N LEU A 163 -6.33 22.35 -1.75
CA LEU A 163 -6.09 21.16 -2.57
C LEU A 163 -7.38 20.71 -3.25
N LEU A 164 -8.50 20.58 -2.51
CA LEU A 164 -9.78 20.13 -3.08
C LEU A 164 -10.32 21.09 -4.14
N ALA A 165 -10.09 22.41 -3.98
CA ALA A 165 -10.50 23.41 -4.97
C ALA A 165 -9.73 23.32 -6.29
N ARG A 166 -8.48 22.82 -6.28
CA ARG A 166 -7.55 22.88 -7.42
C ARG A 166 -7.21 21.52 -8.03
N ALA A 167 -7.28 20.43 -7.27
CA ALA A 167 -6.86 19.11 -7.69
C ALA A 167 -7.94 18.39 -8.50
N ASP A 168 -7.59 17.91 -9.70
CA ASP A 168 -8.47 17.06 -10.51
C ASP A 168 -8.41 15.59 -10.08
N VAL A 169 -7.32 15.19 -9.41
CA VAL A 169 -7.14 13.88 -8.80
C VAL A 169 -6.75 14.07 -7.34
N VAL A 170 -7.39 13.37 -6.42
CA VAL A 170 -7.05 13.35 -5.00
C VAL A 170 -6.62 11.94 -4.62
N SER A 171 -5.40 11.79 -4.10
CA SER A 171 -4.85 10.51 -3.66
C SER A 171 -4.48 10.55 -2.17
N CYS A 172 -5.06 9.65 -1.38
CA CYS A 172 -4.91 9.61 0.07
C CYS A 172 -3.81 8.64 0.51
N HIS A 173 -2.90 9.13 1.37
CA HIS A 173 -1.72 8.42 1.89
C HIS A 173 -1.44 8.76 3.37
N VAL A 174 -2.50 9.05 4.14
CA VAL A 174 -2.41 9.37 5.57
C VAL A 174 -2.53 8.12 6.45
N PRO A 175 -1.96 8.12 7.68
CA PRO A 175 -2.33 7.13 8.69
C PRO A 175 -3.79 7.31 9.13
N LEU A 176 -4.36 6.34 9.85
CA LEU A 176 -5.67 6.51 10.48
C LEU A 176 -5.49 7.07 11.90
N SER A 177 -6.04 8.25 12.15
CA SER A 177 -6.16 8.84 13.49
C SER A 177 -7.59 9.27 13.75
N ALA A 178 -8.14 8.85 14.89
CA ALA A 178 -9.48 9.23 15.32
C ALA A 178 -9.50 10.50 16.19
N SER A 179 -8.34 11.02 16.58
CA SER A 179 -8.21 12.16 17.50
C SER A 179 -7.06 13.09 17.13
N GLY A 180 -7.00 14.25 17.79
CA GLY A 180 -6.03 15.30 17.50
C GLY A 180 -6.50 16.30 16.45
N ALA A 181 -5.75 17.40 16.30
CA ALA A 181 -6.09 18.50 15.39
C ALA A 181 -6.13 18.07 13.91
N HIS A 182 -5.36 17.03 13.58
CA HIS A 182 -5.22 16.48 12.22
C HIS A 182 -5.79 15.06 12.13
N ALA A 183 -6.90 14.80 12.85
CA ALA A 183 -7.59 13.52 12.76
C ALA A 183 -7.99 13.22 11.31
N THR A 184 -7.80 11.96 10.90
CA THR A 184 -7.98 11.53 9.50
C THR A 184 -9.15 10.57 9.33
N ARG A 185 -9.76 10.10 10.43
CA ARG A 185 -11.03 9.36 10.36
C ARG A 185 -12.10 10.27 9.75
N HIS A 186 -12.74 9.77 8.71
CA HIS A 186 -13.74 10.48 7.90
C HIS A 186 -13.25 11.84 7.43
N LEU A 187 -11.94 11.95 7.13
CA LEU A 187 -11.35 13.12 6.51
C LEU A 187 -12.13 13.53 5.26
N PHE A 188 -12.65 12.54 4.52
CA PHE A 188 -13.60 12.73 3.44
C PHE A 188 -14.99 12.25 3.86
N GLY A 189 -15.69 13.10 4.60
CA GLY A 189 -17.15 13.01 4.79
C GLY A 189 -17.92 13.66 3.63
N GLU A 190 -19.26 13.70 3.74
CA GLU A 190 -20.16 14.12 2.67
C GLU A 190 -19.84 15.51 2.10
N GLN A 191 -19.59 16.50 2.96
CA GLN A 191 -19.30 17.88 2.53
C GLN A 191 -18.09 17.97 1.60
N ARG A 192 -16.98 17.31 1.95
CA ARG A 192 -15.75 17.33 1.13
C ARG A 192 -15.86 16.47 -0.12
N LEU A 193 -16.59 15.37 -0.04
CA LEU A 193 -16.88 14.54 -1.20
C LEU A 193 -17.72 15.32 -2.23
N GLN A 194 -18.72 16.09 -1.79
CA GLN A 194 -19.50 16.97 -2.68
C GLN A 194 -18.69 18.14 -3.23
N SER A 195 -17.71 18.64 -2.48
CA SER A 195 -16.84 19.76 -2.90
C SER A 195 -15.74 19.35 -3.89
N LEU A 196 -15.59 18.05 -4.19
CA LEU A 196 -14.68 17.59 -5.24
C LEU A 196 -15.06 18.23 -6.58
N ARG A 197 -14.02 18.64 -7.34
CA ARG A 197 -14.18 19.22 -8.67
C ARG A 197 -15.03 18.33 -9.58
N GLN A 198 -15.70 18.94 -10.55
CA GLN A 198 -16.42 18.20 -11.57
C GLN A 198 -15.47 17.28 -12.34
N GLY A 199 -15.82 16.00 -12.46
CA GLY A 199 -15.00 14.98 -13.11
C GLY A 199 -13.74 14.57 -12.33
N ALA A 200 -13.69 14.85 -11.02
CA ALA A 200 -12.54 14.52 -10.19
C ALA A 200 -12.36 13.00 -10.00
N TRP A 201 -11.11 12.59 -9.81
CA TRP A 201 -10.75 11.22 -9.47
C TRP A 201 -10.33 11.15 -8.00
N LEU A 202 -10.89 10.22 -7.23
CA LEU A 202 -10.53 9.97 -5.84
C LEU A 202 -9.90 8.59 -5.72
N ILE A 203 -8.70 8.53 -5.17
CA ILE A 203 -7.96 7.29 -4.94
C ILE A 203 -7.68 7.17 -3.44
N ASN A 204 -8.11 6.07 -2.83
CA ASN A 204 -7.73 5.76 -1.46
C ASN A 204 -7.05 4.38 -1.39
N SER A 205 -5.75 4.40 -1.13
CA SER A 205 -4.92 3.24 -0.82
C SER A 205 -4.19 3.40 0.52
N SER A 206 -4.77 4.20 1.42
CA SER A 206 -4.25 4.47 2.75
C SER A 206 -4.93 3.60 3.81
N ARG A 207 -6.04 4.08 4.39
CA ARG A 207 -6.90 3.36 5.33
C ARG A 207 -8.36 3.59 4.98
N GLY A 208 -9.17 2.56 5.15
CA GLY A 208 -10.59 2.57 4.80
C GLY A 208 -11.35 3.73 5.43
N PRO A 209 -11.34 3.85 6.78
CA PRO A 209 -12.08 4.89 7.48
C PRO A 209 -11.59 6.33 7.24
N VAL A 210 -10.61 6.57 6.37
CA VAL A 210 -10.25 7.94 5.93
C VAL A 210 -11.37 8.55 5.10
N ILE A 211 -12.11 7.72 4.37
CA ILE A 211 -13.33 8.10 3.67
C ILE A 211 -14.51 7.49 4.43
N ASP A 212 -15.54 8.29 4.70
CA ASP A 212 -16.81 7.77 5.21
C ASP A 212 -17.52 6.99 4.10
N ALA A 213 -17.65 5.68 4.28
CA ALA A 213 -18.20 4.78 3.26
C ALA A 213 -19.67 5.08 2.93
N GLY A 214 -20.47 5.49 3.94
CA GLY A 214 -21.88 5.82 3.76
C GLY A 214 -22.05 7.14 3.00
N ALA A 215 -21.26 8.15 3.36
CA ALA A 215 -21.23 9.42 2.65
C ALA A 215 -20.76 9.24 1.20
N LEU A 216 -19.73 8.44 0.97
CA LEU A 216 -19.23 8.15 -0.37
C LEU A 216 -20.29 7.45 -1.23
N GLU A 217 -20.98 6.45 -0.70
CA GLU A 217 -22.04 5.77 -1.43
C GLU A 217 -23.19 6.72 -1.79
N HIS A 218 -23.56 7.61 -0.87
CA HIS A 218 -24.58 8.63 -1.12
C HIS A 218 -24.14 9.60 -2.23
N VAL A 219 -22.92 10.15 -2.16
CA VAL A 219 -22.41 11.09 -3.16
C VAL A 219 -22.31 10.42 -4.54
N LEU A 220 -21.81 9.18 -4.62
CA LEU A 220 -21.74 8.44 -5.89
C LEU A 220 -23.11 8.05 -6.47
N SER A 221 -24.19 8.15 -5.68
CA SER A 221 -25.55 8.03 -6.22
C SER A 221 -26.03 9.29 -6.95
N GLN A 222 -25.40 10.44 -6.69
CA GLN A 222 -25.78 11.75 -7.23
C GLN A 222 -24.76 12.29 -8.25
N ARG A 223 -23.46 12.02 -8.03
CA ARG A 223 -22.33 12.53 -8.82
C ARG A 223 -21.74 11.42 -9.69
N ASN A 224 -22.34 11.19 -10.86
CA ASN A 224 -21.88 10.20 -11.84
C ASN A 224 -20.60 10.61 -12.61
N ASP A 225 -20.15 11.86 -12.44
CA ASP A 225 -18.94 12.40 -13.04
C ASP A 225 -17.66 11.98 -12.29
N LEU A 226 -17.78 11.63 -11.01
CA LEU A 226 -16.64 11.22 -10.20
C LEU A 226 -16.13 9.82 -10.60
N GLN A 227 -14.81 9.64 -10.54
CA GLN A 227 -14.20 8.31 -10.63
C GLN A 227 -13.54 7.97 -9.29
N VAL A 228 -13.84 6.79 -8.74
CA VAL A 228 -13.31 6.39 -7.43
C VAL A 228 -12.57 5.07 -7.54
N ALA A 229 -11.34 5.03 -7.02
CA ALA A 229 -10.53 3.84 -6.86
C ALA A 229 -10.27 3.58 -5.37
N LEU A 230 -10.81 2.48 -4.85
CA LEU A 230 -10.61 2.07 -3.46
C LEU A 230 -9.79 0.78 -3.42
N ASP A 231 -8.66 0.83 -2.72
CA ASP A 231 -7.95 -0.38 -2.27
C ASP A 231 -8.34 -0.74 -0.84
N VAL A 232 -8.80 0.22 -0.05
CA VAL A 232 -9.08 0.05 1.39
C VAL A 232 -10.54 0.36 1.71
N TRP A 233 -11.08 -0.34 2.71
CA TRP A 233 -12.51 -0.32 3.05
C TRP A 233 -12.75 -0.11 4.55
N GLU A 234 -13.84 0.57 4.91
CA GLU A 234 -14.07 0.98 6.31
C GLU A 234 -14.23 -0.20 7.28
N GLU A 235 -14.86 -1.29 6.85
CA GLU A 235 -15.20 -2.45 7.69
C GLU A 235 -14.42 -3.72 7.32
N GLU A 236 -13.18 -3.59 6.80
CA GLU A 236 -12.37 -4.73 6.40
C GLU A 236 -12.33 -5.85 7.45
N PRO A 237 -12.47 -7.12 7.06
CA PRO A 237 -12.51 -7.64 5.69
C PRO A 237 -13.91 -7.69 5.06
N LEU A 238 -14.92 -7.07 5.66
CA LEU A 238 -16.25 -6.92 5.06
C LEU A 238 -16.25 -5.71 4.11
N VAL A 239 -16.74 -5.93 2.89
CA VAL A 239 -16.81 -4.90 1.86
C VAL A 239 -18.25 -4.72 1.40
N SER A 240 -18.71 -3.47 1.36
CA SER A 240 -20.00 -3.12 0.78
C SER A 240 -19.97 -3.36 -0.73
N SER A 241 -20.71 -4.37 -1.20
CA SER A 241 -20.82 -4.66 -2.63
C SER A 241 -21.50 -3.54 -3.42
N SER A 242 -22.41 -2.79 -2.80
CA SER A 242 -23.08 -1.66 -3.46
C SER A 242 -22.12 -0.49 -3.67
N LEU A 243 -21.28 -0.18 -2.68
CA LEU A 243 -20.22 0.81 -2.83
C LEU A 243 -19.17 0.35 -3.86
N ALA A 244 -18.73 -0.91 -3.79
CA ALA A 244 -17.77 -1.45 -4.75
C ALA A 244 -18.28 -1.43 -6.20
N ALA A 245 -19.59 -1.63 -6.42
CA ALA A 245 -20.21 -1.53 -7.74
C ALA A 245 -20.22 -0.09 -8.29
N ARG A 246 -20.21 0.93 -7.43
CA ARG A 246 -20.14 2.35 -7.81
C ARG A 246 -18.71 2.85 -8.02
N CYS A 247 -17.72 2.18 -7.44
CA CYS A 247 -16.31 2.50 -7.63
C CYS A 247 -15.85 2.09 -9.04
N ALA A 248 -15.06 2.95 -9.69
CA ALA A 248 -14.42 2.65 -10.95
C ALA A 248 -13.39 1.51 -10.81
N LEU A 249 -12.72 1.44 -9.66
CA LEU A 249 -11.78 0.38 -9.28
C LEU A 249 -11.98 0.00 -7.81
N ALA A 250 -11.99 -1.29 -7.52
CA ALA A 250 -12.22 -1.85 -6.19
C ALA A 250 -11.26 -3.03 -5.94
N THR A 251 -10.27 -2.88 -5.07
CA THR A 251 -9.24 -3.92 -4.81
C THR A 251 -9.18 -4.31 -3.32
N PRO A 252 -8.71 -5.52 -2.98
CA PRO A 252 -8.82 -6.07 -1.63
C PRO A 252 -7.63 -5.72 -0.71
N HIS A 253 -7.28 -4.44 -0.59
CA HIS A 253 -6.17 -3.95 0.25
C HIS A 253 -4.84 -4.62 -0.09
N VAL A 254 -4.42 -4.44 -1.34
CA VAL A 254 -3.27 -5.07 -2.00
C VAL A 254 -2.39 -4.09 -2.77
N ALA A 255 -2.62 -2.77 -2.69
CA ALA A 255 -1.80 -1.78 -3.38
C ALA A 255 -0.29 -1.96 -3.08
N GLY A 256 0.06 -2.26 -1.83
CA GLY A 256 1.44 -2.53 -1.40
C GLY A 256 1.89 -4.00 -1.48
N TYR A 257 1.15 -4.91 -2.12
CA TYR A 257 1.41 -6.36 -2.06
C TYR A 257 2.44 -6.88 -3.08
N SER A 258 3.42 -6.08 -3.47
CA SER A 258 4.57 -6.58 -4.24
C SER A 258 5.39 -7.58 -3.42
N LEU A 259 5.99 -8.56 -4.11
CA LEU A 259 6.96 -9.46 -3.49
C LEU A 259 8.14 -8.66 -2.93
N ASP A 260 8.66 -7.73 -3.72
CA ASP A 260 9.80 -6.88 -3.36
C ASP A 260 9.52 -6.05 -2.09
N GLY A 261 8.31 -5.53 -1.94
CA GLY A 261 7.90 -4.80 -0.74
C GLY A 261 7.82 -5.67 0.50
N LYS A 262 7.27 -6.88 0.39
CA LYS A 262 7.23 -7.86 1.50
C LYS A 262 8.64 -8.26 1.92
N LEU A 263 9.53 -8.51 0.95
CA LEU A 263 10.93 -8.87 1.20
C LEU A 263 11.71 -7.76 1.91
N ARG A 264 11.55 -6.50 1.47
CA ARG A 264 12.14 -5.34 2.17
C ARG A 264 11.62 -5.20 3.59
N GLY A 265 10.35 -5.53 3.82
CA GLY A 265 9.76 -5.55 5.17
C GLY A 265 10.49 -6.50 6.10
N THR A 266 10.76 -7.73 5.64
CA THR A 266 11.54 -8.71 6.41
C THR A 266 12.96 -8.21 6.71
N GLU A 267 13.67 -7.69 5.70
CA GLU A 267 15.05 -7.21 5.88
C GLU A 267 15.14 -6.06 6.88
N GLN A 268 14.24 -5.07 6.82
CA GLN A 268 14.24 -3.95 7.76
C GLN A 268 13.99 -4.40 9.20
N ILE A 269 13.09 -5.37 9.41
CA ILE A 269 12.85 -5.93 10.74
C ILE A 269 14.02 -6.78 11.21
N TYR A 270 14.67 -7.52 10.31
CA TYR A 270 15.90 -8.22 10.64
C TYR A 270 17.00 -7.25 11.09
N GLN A 271 17.16 -6.11 10.41
CA GLN A 271 18.10 -5.06 10.82
C GLN A 271 17.75 -4.53 12.21
N ALA A 272 16.51 -4.11 12.44
CA ALA A 272 16.08 -3.62 13.75
C ALA A 272 16.24 -4.67 14.88
N PHE A 273 16.07 -5.95 14.54
CA PHE A 273 16.29 -7.06 15.45
C PHE A 273 17.77 -7.27 15.79
N CYS A 274 18.66 -7.26 14.79
CA CYS A 274 20.11 -7.33 15.04
C CYS A 274 20.61 -6.13 15.85
N ASP A 275 20.11 -4.93 15.60
CA ASP A 275 20.40 -3.74 16.40
C ASP A 275 19.96 -3.92 17.86
N TYR A 276 18.77 -4.50 18.07
CA TYR A 276 18.28 -4.85 19.41
C TYR A 276 19.20 -5.84 20.15
N LEU A 277 19.80 -6.80 19.43
CA LEU A 277 20.76 -7.75 20.00
C LEU A 277 22.17 -7.17 20.17
N GLY A 278 22.48 -6.04 19.52
CA GLY A 278 23.85 -5.53 19.40
C GLY A 278 24.74 -6.42 18.51
N GLU A 279 24.15 -7.11 17.55
CA GLU A 279 24.83 -8.03 16.63
C GLU A 279 24.96 -7.44 15.22
N PRO A 280 26.00 -7.81 14.45
CA PRO A 280 26.16 -7.33 13.07
C PRO A 280 25.14 -8.00 12.13
N PHE A 281 24.71 -7.26 11.10
CA PHE A 281 23.87 -7.81 10.03
C PHE A 281 24.66 -8.81 9.17
N GLN A 282 24.25 -10.07 9.17
CA GLN A 282 24.95 -11.13 8.42
C GLN A 282 24.37 -11.35 7.01
N HIS A 283 23.11 -10.96 6.82
CA HIS A 283 22.36 -11.20 5.59
C HIS A 283 21.83 -9.90 4.99
N GLN A 284 21.78 -9.87 3.66
CA GLN A 284 21.25 -8.74 2.88
C GLN A 284 20.30 -9.27 1.83
N LEU A 285 19.19 -8.56 1.61
CA LEU A 285 18.16 -8.95 0.67
C LEU A 285 18.70 -9.07 -0.76
N ALA A 286 19.65 -8.23 -1.16
CA ALA A 286 20.28 -8.28 -2.48
C ALA A 286 20.87 -9.68 -2.82
N ASN A 287 21.29 -10.44 -1.81
CA ASN A 287 21.86 -11.78 -1.98
C ASN A 287 20.82 -12.91 -1.85
N LEU A 288 19.61 -12.61 -1.35
CA LEU A 288 18.57 -13.58 -1.04
C LEU A 288 17.32 -13.43 -1.91
N ALA A 289 17.14 -12.27 -2.54
CA ALA A 289 15.95 -11.94 -3.31
C ALA A 289 15.81 -12.90 -4.51
N PRO A 290 14.64 -13.53 -4.69
CA PRO A 290 14.42 -14.40 -5.84
C PRO A 290 14.37 -13.60 -7.14
N LEU A 291 14.93 -14.18 -8.20
CA LEU A 291 14.83 -13.63 -9.56
C LEU A 291 13.49 -13.99 -10.23
N THR A 292 12.65 -14.83 -9.60
CA THR A 292 11.37 -15.27 -10.15
C THR A 292 10.46 -14.08 -10.46
N GLY A 293 9.99 -14.02 -11.71
CA GLY A 293 9.14 -12.91 -12.19
C GLY A 293 9.92 -11.67 -12.65
N GLN A 294 11.27 -11.68 -12.59
CA GLN A 294 12.07 -10.72 -13.34
C GLN A 294 11.84 -10.93 -14.84
N ALA A 295 11.71 -9.84 -15.57
CA ALA A 295 11.40 -9.87 -17.00
C ALA A 295 12.14 -8.77 -17.76
N ARG A 296 12.10 -8.86 -19.09
CA ARG A 296 12.62 -7.86 -20.01
C ARG A 296 11.58 -7.54 -21.08
N LEU A 297 11.38 -6.26 -21.35
CA LEU A 297 10.51 -5.76 -22.41
C LEU A 297 11.36 -5.04 -23.46
N GLU A 298 11.39 -5.58 -24.67
CA GLU A 298 12.02 -4.94 -25.83
C GLU A 298 11.03 -4.00 -26.51
N LEU A 299 11.41 -2.72 -26.64
CA LEU A 299 10.61 -1.74 -27.34
C LEU A 299 11.13 -1.51 -28.77
N ALA A 300 10.26 -1.01 -29.64
CA ALA A 300 10.65 -0.55 -30.96
C ALA A 300 11.69 0.58 -30.88
N ALA A 301 12.31 0.95 -32.01
CA ALA A 301 13.40 1.93 -32.00
C ALA A 301 12.99 3.32 -31.48
N SER A 302 11.78 3.78 -31.82
CA SER A 302 11.28 5.11 -31.46
C SER A 302 9.76 5.11 -31.21
N PRO A 303 9.27 4.40 -30.17
CA PRO A 303 7.85 4.42 -29.82
C PRO A 303 7.45 5.79 -29.23
N PRO A 304 6.18 6.20 -29.34
CA PRO A 304 5.65 7.30 -28.55
C PRO A 304 5.87 7.07 -27.06
N ALA A 305 6.33 8.10 -26.35
CA ALA A 305 6.79 7.96 -24.96
C ALA A 305 5.67 7.55 -24.00
N ASP A 306 4.49 8.12 -24.19
CA ASP A 306 3.26 7.83 -23.44
C ASP A 306 2.82 6.37 -23.62
N TRP A 307 2.81 5.89 -24.87
CA TRP A 307 2.45 4.52 -25.19
C TRP A 307 3.42 3.52 -24.56
N ALA A 308 4.73 3.77 -24.67
CA ALA A 308 5.76 2.91 -24.12
C ALA A 308 5.70 2.85 -22.58
N LEU A 309 5.54 4.00 -21.92
CA LEU A 309 5.36 4.06 -20.46
C LEU A 309 4.12 3.27 -20.02
N GLN A 310 2.98 3.45 -20.70
CA GLN A 310 1.75 2.73 -20.39
C GLN A 310 1.93 1.21 -20.52
N LYS A 311 2.61 0.76 -21.58
CA LYS A 311 2.90 -0.68 -21.79
C LYS A 311 3.83 -1.24 -20.71
N ALA A 312 4.89 -0.52 -20.37
CA ALA A 312 5.83 -0.94 -19.33
C ALA A 312 5.14 -1.03 -17.96
N LEU A 313 4.36 0.00 -17.57
CA LEU A 313 3.60 0.01 -16.31
C LEU A 313 2.63 -1.16 -16.22
N ARG A 314 1.86 -1.44 -17.29
CA ARG A 314 0.92 -2.57 -17.32
C ARG A 314 1.60 -3.94 -17.34
N CYS A 315 2.82 -4.03 -17.87
CA CYS A 315 3.60 -5.27 -17.82
C CYS A 315 4.04 -5.61 -16.39
N VAL A 316 4.27 -4.59 -15.55
CA VAL A 316 4.58 -4.79 -14.13
C VAL A 316 3.30 -5.03 -13.33
N TYR A 317 2.30 -4.18 -13.54
CA TYR A 317 1.06 -4.22 -12.76
C TYR A 317 -0.12 -3.55 -13.46
N ASP A 318 -1.19 -4.32 -13.66
CA ASP A 318 -2.49 -3.83 -14.10
C ASP A 318 -3.52 -3.97 -12.98
N VAL A 319 -3.98 -2.84 -12.43
CA VAL A 319 -4.96 -2.81 -11.33
C VAL A 319 -6.28 -3.49 -11.69
N ARG A 320 -6.59 -3.61 -13.00
CA ARG A 320 -7.82 -4.26 -13.48
C ARG A 320 -7.86 -5.75 -13.15
N ASP A 321 -6.71 -6.41 -13.01
CA ASP A 321 -6.65 -7.82 -12.63
C ASP A 321 -7.10 -8.03 -11.17
N ASP A 322 -6.74 -7.11 -10.28
CA ASP A 322 -7.17 -7.12 -8.89
C ASP A 322 -8.64 -6.72 -8.75
N ASP A 323 -9.09 -5.72 -9.51
CA ASP A 323 -10.48 -5.29 -9.55
C ASP A 323 -11.40 -6.43 -10.02
N ALA A 324 -11.03 -7.13 -11.09
CA ALA A 324 -11.80 -8.26 -11.61
C ALA A 324 -11.93 -9.39 -10.58
N ARG A 325 -10.83 -9.75 -9.89
CA ARG A 325 -10.85 -10.77 -8.83
C ARG A 325 -11.68 -10.36 -7.62
N MET A 326 -11.60 -9.09 -7.22
CA MET A 326 -12.41 -8.56 -6.13
C MET A 326 -13.90 -8.63 -6.49
N ARG A 327 -14.29 -8.18 -7.68
CA ARG A 327 -15.68 -8.22 -8.15
C ARG A 327 -16.21 -9.65 -8.27
N GLN A 328 -15.40 -10.59 -8.77
CA GLN A 328 -15.77 -12.01 -8.81
C GLN A 328 -16.01 -12.57 -7.40
N MET A 329 -15.13 -12.25 -6.44
CA MET A 329 -15.28 -12.67 -5.05
C MET A 329 -16.57 -12.10 -4.43
N LEU A 330 -16.85 -10.81 -4.63
CA LEU A 330 -18.07 -10.17 -4.12
C LEU A 330 -19.34 -10.80 -4.71
N GLN A 331 -19.35 -11.09 -6.01
CA GLN A 331 -20.48 -11.77 -6.66
C GLN A 331 -20.70 -13.17 -6.07
N GLN A 332 -19.63 -13.95 -5.85
CA GLN A 332 -19.73 -15.26 -5.21
C GLN A 332 -20.25 -15.15 -3.77
N ALA A 333 -19.73 -14.20 -2.99
CA ALA A 333 -20.14 -13.96 -1.62
C ALA A 333 -21.62 -13.56 -1.52
N GLN A 334 -22.16 -12.78 -2.47
CA GLN A 334 -23.57 -12.41 -2.50
C GLN A 334 -24.52 -13.60 -2.68
N THR A 335 -24.07 -14.66 -3.35
CA THR A 335 -24.86 -15.88 -3.58
C THR A 335 -24.76 -16.91 -2.45
N ALA A 336 -23.89 -16.68 -1.47
CA ALA A 336 -23.67 -17.60 -0.36
C ALA A 336 -24.77 -17.48 0.71
N PRO A 337 -25.10 -18.57 1.45
CA PRO A 337 -26.09 -18.54 2.52
C PRO A 337 -25.78 -17.51 3.62
N ASP A 338 -24.50 -17.35 3.96
CA ASP A 338 -24.00 -16.27 4.81
C ASP A 338 -23.06 -15.38 3.99
N SER A 339 -23.63 -14.32 3.42
CA SER A 339 -22.90 -13.42 2.53
C SER A 339 -21.78 -12.67 3.23
N ALA A 340 -21.98 -12.28 4.50
CA ALA A 340 -20.99 -11.53 5.27
C ALA A 340 -19.79 -12.42 5.59
N ALA A 341 -20.01 -13.64 6.09
CA ALA A 341 -18.92 -14.59 6.36
C ALA A 341 -18.16 -14.98 5.08
N ALA A 342 -18.89 -15.19 3.98
CA ALA A 342 -18.29 -15.49 2.68
C ALA A 342 -17.44 -14.32 2.15
N CYS A 343 -17.89 -13.08 2.30
CA CYS A 343 -17.14 -11.88 1.93
C CYS A 343 -15.85 -11.77 2.74
N ARG A 344 -15.92 -11.86 4.08
CA ARG A 344 -14.74 -11.80 4.95
C ARG A 344 -13.70 -12.87 4.59
N THR A 345 -14.16 -14.10 4.39
CA THR A 345 -13.30 -15.24 4.01
C THR A 345 -12.71 -15.04 2.61
N GLY A 346 -13.52 -14.59 1.66
CA GLY A 346 -13.11 -14.36 0.28
C GLY A 346 -12.08 -13.24 0.15
N PHE A 347 -12.29 -12.12 0.85
CA PHE A 347 -11.37 -10.99 0.91
C PHE A 347 -10.00 -11.40 1.46
N ASP A 348 -9.97 -12.07 2.61
CA ASP A 348 -8.73 -12.57 3.20
C ASP A 348 -8.03 -13.59 2.29
N ARG A 349 -8.80 -14.46 1.62
CA ARG A 349 -8.25 -15.43 0.66
C ARG A 349 -7.58 -14.75 -0.54
N LEU A 350 -8.14 -13.67 -1.08
CA LEU A 350 -7.51 -12.90 -2.17
C LEU A 350 -6.17 -12.33 -1.75
N ARG A 351 -6.06 -11.86 -0.50
CA ARG A 351 -4.82 -11.29 0.06
C ARG A 351 -3.79 -12.36 0.38
N LYS A 352 -4.22 -13.48 0.97
CA LYS A 352 -3.34 -14.61 1.32
C LYS A 352 -2.75 -15.25 0.07
N ASN A 353 -3.58 -15.48 -0.94
CA ASN A 353 -3.19 -16.11 -2.21
C ASN A 353 -2.91 -15.09 -3.31
N TYR A 354 -2.47 -13.87 -2.93
CA TYR A 354 -2.17 -12.83 -3.90
C TYR A 354 -1.07 -13.31 -4.86
N PRO A 355 -1.23 -13.12 -6.18
CA PRO A 355 -0.25 -13.61 -7.14
C PRO A 355 1.10 -12.92 -6.95
N LEU A 356 2.13 -13.50 -7.55
CA LEU A 356 3.43 -12.86 -7.63
C LEU A 356 3.30 -11.57 -8.44
N ARG A 357 3.55 -10.44 -7.79
CA ARG A 357 3.68 -9.11 -8.37
C ARG A 357 5.07 -8.59 -8.07
N ARG A 358 5.85 -8.25 -9.11
CA ARG A 358 7.13 -7.55 -8.98
C ARG A 358 6.93 -6.04 -9.09
N GLU A 359 7.99 -5.29 -8.83
CA GLU A 359 8.05 -3.84 -9.01
C GLU A 359 8.87 -3.45 -10.24
N ALA A 360 8.73 -2.20 -10.70
CA ALA A 360 9.32 -1.68 -11.93
C ALA A 360 10.85 -1.92 -12.10
N PRO A 361 11.70 -1.88 -11.04
CA PRO A 361 13.13 -2.14 -11.22
C PRO A 361 13.45 -3.55 -11.72
N LEU A 362 12.52 -4.50 -11.57
CA LEU A 362 12.65 -5.90 -11.97
C LEU A 362 12.11 -6.17 -13.38
N LEU A 363 11.60 -5.14 -14.07
CA LEU A 363 11.36 -5.17 -15.50
C LEU A 363 12.43 -4.31 -16.18
N SER A 364 13.38 -4.93 -16.88
CA SER A 364 14.33 -4.17 -17.70
C SER A 364 13.70 -3.80 -19.04
N ILE A 365 13.93 -2.57 -19.49
CA ILE A 365 13.40 -2.04 -20.75
C ILE A 365 14.57 -1.89 -21.73
N GLY A 366 14.55 -2.70 -22.78
CA GLY A 366 15.50 -2.57 -23.88
C GLY A 366 15.11 -1.38 -24.75
N LEU A 367 16.01 -0.39 -24.85
CA LEU A 367 15.81 0.80 -25.67
C LEU A 367 16.86 0.90 -26.76
N SER A 368 16.44 1.29 -27.96
CA SER A 368 17.40 1.63 -29.01
C SER A 368 18.10 2.95 -28.71
N SER A 369 19.26 3.17 -29.35
CA SER A 369 19.98 4.46 -29.29
C SER A 369 19.14 5.64 -29.81
N ALA A 370 18.14 5.38 -30.64
CA ALA A 370 17.21 6.37 -31.19
C ALA A 370 16.04 6.73 -30.26
N ALA A 371 15.90 6.07 -29.09
CA ALA A 371 14.85 6.40 -28.13
C ALA A 371 14.99 7.83 -27.61
N SER A 372 13.86 8.56 -27.55
CA SER A 372 13.84 9.95 -27.11
C SER A 372 14.29 10.12 -25.66
N ALA A 373 14.82 11.31 -25.33
CA ALA A 373 15.24 11.66 -23.97
C ALA A 373 14.06 11.65 -22.98
N ASP A 374 12.88 12.11 -23.44
CA ASP A 374 11.66 12.10 -22.64
C ASP A 374 11.24 10.68 -22.26
N LEU A 375 11.26 9.74 -23.22
CA LEU A 375 10.94 8.34 -22.94
C LEU A 375 11.88 7.75 -21.87
N LYS A 376 13.19 7.96 -22.01
CA LYS A 376 14.17 7.47 -21.04
C LYS A 376 13.89 8.05 -19.64
N THR A 377 13.66 9.35 -19.58
CA THR A 377 13.37 10.07 -18.34
C THR A 377 12.09 9.55 -17.69
N TRP A 378 11.03 9.35 -18.46
CA TRP A 378 9.74 8.87 -17.95
C TRP A 378 9.82 7.42 -17.44
N LEU A 379 10.51 6.53 -18.16
CA LEU A 379 10.70 5.16 -17.70
C LEU A 379 11.55 5.11 -16.41
N GLN A 380 12.63 5.89 -16.33
CA GLN A 380 13.44 5.99 -15.11
C GLN A 380 12.65 6.60 -13.95
N ALA A 381 11.83 7.62 -14.19
CA ALA A 381 10.95 8.25 -13.20
C ALA A 381 9.91 7.27 -12.64
N ALA A 382 9.33 6.43 -13.50
CA ALA A 382 8.46 5.33 -13.11
C ALA A 382 9.22 4.17 -12.43
N GLY A 383 10.56 4.20 -12.46
CA GLY A 383 11.40 3.31 -11.69
C GLY A 383 11.88 2.07 -12.44
N PHE A 384 11.79 2.06 -13.78
CA PHE A 384 12.29 0.99 -14.63
C PHE A 384 13.81 1.02 -14.76
N SER A 385 14.40 -0.17 -14.91
CA SER A 385 15.80 -0.33 -15.33
C SER A 385 15.88 -0.23 -16.84
N LEU A 386 16.83 0.54 -17.38
CA LEU A 386 17.03 0.71 -18.83
C LEU A 386 18.30 0.00 -19.27
N ASP A 387 18.20 -0.77 -20.37
CA ASP A 387 19.30 -1.49 -21.01
C ASP A 387 19.64 -0.91 -22.39
#